data_AF-A0A2M7QNX4-F1
#
_entry.id   AF-A0A2M7QNX4-F1
#
_cell.length_a   1.000
_cell.length_b   1.000
_cell.length_c   1.000
_cell.angle_alpha   90.00
_cell.angle_beta   90.00
_cell.angle_gamma   90.00
#
_symmetry.space_group_name_H-M   'P 1'
#
loop_
_entity.id
_entity.type
_entity.pdbx_description
1 polymer ?
#
loop_
_entity_poly.entity_id
_entity_poly.type
_entity_poly.pdbx_seq_one_letter_code
_entity_poly.pdbx_strand_id
1 'polypeptide(L)'
;MDGQPLTEALRCVAHIASCMTPEDQMSVVVYDDDVNVLVPMAPVKSADAIRHALTGVESGGSTDLFGGWEAGARQLEGGVDTSISRVILLSDGQANHGLCDQAEIEKH
;
A
#
# COMPACT_ATOMS: atom_id res chain seq x y z
N MET A 1 -0.15 3.05 12.73
CA MET A 1 -0.54 1.73 13.28
C MET A 1 0.63 1.10 14.02
N ASP A 2 0.43 0.53 15.21
CA ASP A 2 1.47 -0.21 15.96
C ASP A 2 0.92 -1.52 16.53
N GLY A 3 1.79 -2.49 16.83
CA GLY A 3 1.46 -3.74 17.51
C GLY A 3 0.58 -4.67 16.68
N GLN A 4 -0.56 -5.08 17.25
CA GLN A 4 -1.48 -6.03 16.62
C GLN A 4 -2.08 -5.51 15.31
N PRO A 5 -2.61 -4.26 15.22
CA PRO A 5 -3.04 -3.67 13.95
C PRO A 5 -2.02 -3.77 12.82
N LEU A 6 -0.75 -3.38 13.07
CA LEU A 6 0.31 -3.47 12.06
C LEU A 6 0.57 -4.94 11.68
N THR A 7 0.66 -5.82 12.67
CA THR A 7 0.87 -7.26 12.44
C THR A 7 -0.21 -7.86 11.55
N GLU A 8 -1.48 -7.53 11.79
CA GLU A 8 -2.60 -8.03 11.00
C GLU A 8 -2.67 -7.39 9.61
N ALA A 9 -2.32 -6.11 9.47
CA ALA A 9 -2.21 -5.47 8.16
C ALA A 9 -1.14 -6.15 7.29
N LEU A 10 0.05 -6.42 7.84
CA LEU A 10 1.12 -7.13 7.13
C LEU A 10 0.72 -8.57 6.77
N ARG A 11 0.01 -9.27 7.67
CA ARG A 11 -0.57 -10.60 7.38
C ARG A 11 -1.59 -10.55 6.25
N CYS A 12 -2.45 -9.53 6.23
CA CYS A 12 -3.44 -9.31 5.17
C CYS A 12 -2.77 -9.12 3.82
N VAL A 13 -1.74 -8.25 3.72
CA VAL A 13 -0.99 -8.04 2.48
C VAL A 13 -0.32 -9.33 2.01
N ALA A 14 0.33 -10.06 2.91
CA ALA A 14 0.94 -11.36 2.59
C ALA A 14 -0.09 -12.40 2.12
N HIS A 15 -1.29 -12.38 2.69
CA HIS A 15 -2.38 -13.27 2.28
C HIS A 15 -2.92 -12.91 0.89
N ILE A 16 -3.15 -11.62 0.61
CA ILE A 16 -3.56 -11.15 -0.72
C ILE A 16 -2.53 -11.61 -1.77
N ALA A 17 -1.24 -11.38 -1.53
CA ALA A 17 -0.17 -11.83 -2.42
C ALA A 17 -0.16 -13.35 -2.65
N SER A 18 -0.55 -14.15 -1.64
CA SER A 18 -0.63 -15.61 -1.76
C SER A 18 -1.81 -16.11 -2.60
N CYS A 19 -2.84 -15.27 -2.78
CA CYS A 19 -4.03 -15.59 -3.57
C CYS A 19 -3.92 -15.13 -5.03
N MET A 20 -2.86 -14.41 -5.38
CA MET A 20 -2.61 -13.88 -6.73
C MET A 20 -1.91 -14.91 -7.62
N THR A 21 -2.13 -14.81 -8.93
CA THR A 21 -1.44 -15.62 -9.95
C THR A 21 -0.22 -14.88 -10.50
N PRO A 22 0.69 -15.56 -11.23
CA PRO A 22 1.81 -14.90 -11.90
C PRO A 22 1.43 -13.89 -12.98
N GLU A 23 0.17 -13.89 -13.45
CA GLU A 23 -0.35 -12.87 -14.37
C GLU A 23 -0.75 -11.58 -13.64
N ASP A 24 -1.03 -11.65 -12.34
CA ASP A 24 -1.39 -10.49 -11.54
C ASP A 24 -0.16 -9.62 -11.25
N GLN A 25 -0.38 -8.32 -11.13
CA GLN A 25 0.63 -7.35 -10.73
C GLN A 25 0.26 -6.75 -9.36
N MET A 26 1.27 -6.48 -8.55
CA MET A 26 1.09 -5.87 -7.23
C MET A 26 2.20 -4.87 -6.98
N SER A 27 1.83 -3.78 -6.30
CA SER A 27 2.74 -2.87 -5.63
C SER A 27 2.43 -2.89 -4.13
N VAL A 28 3.45 -2.68 -3.30
CA VAL A 28 3.28 -2.48 -1.86
C VAL A 28 3.84 -1.10 -1.50
N VAL A 29 2.95 -0.24 -1.00
CA VAL A 29 3.29 1.09 -0.49
C VAL A 29 3.08 1.07 1.01
N VAL A 30 4.08 1.53 1.76
CA VAL A 30 4.01 1.77 3.20
C VAL A 30 4.01 3.27 3.42
N TYR A 31 3.15 3.74 4.32
CA TYR A 31 3.03 5.16 4.63
C TYR A 31 2.84 5.38 6.12
N ASP A 32 3.53 6.40 6.64
CA ASP A 32 3.44 6.90 8.01
C ASP A 32 3.69 8.42 8.01
N ASP A 33 4.81 8.91 8.55
CA ASP A 33 5.33 10.25 8.31
C ASP A 33 6.06 10.37 6.96
N ASP A 34 6.52 9.25 6.40
CA ASP A 34 7.07 9.15 5.05
C ASP A 34 6.23 8.18 4.19
N VAL A 35 6.31 8.33 2.87
CA VAL A 35 5.66 7.42 1.91
C VAL A 35 6.73 6.67 1.13
N ASN A 36 6.72 5.34 1.23
CA ASN A 36 7.72 4.49 0.60
C ASN A 36 7.08 3.39 -0.25
N VAL A 37 7.52 3.28 -1.50
CA VAL A 37 7.19 2.16 -2.40
C VAL A 37 8.12 1.00 -2.10
N LEU A 38 7.72 0.15 -1.15
CA LEU A 38 8.48 -1.00 -0.69
C LEU A 38 8.66 -2.06 -1.79
N VAL A 39 7.61 -2.29 -2.56
CA VAL A 39 7.64 -3.17 -3.74
C VAL A 39 7.03 -2.40 -4.91
N PRO A 40 7.82 -2.01 -5.93
CA PRO A 40 7.29 -1.37 -7.13
C PRO A 40 6.33 -2.29 -7.88
N MET A 41 5.37 -1.71 -8.62
CA MET A 41 4.42 -2.47 -9.43
C MET A 41 5.11 -3.48 -10.34
N ALA A 42 4.88 -4.77 -10.08
CA ALA A 42 5.48 -5.86 -10.84
C ALA A 42 4.61 -7.12 -10.80
N PRO A 43 4.77 -8.05 -11.77
CA PRO A 43 4.10 -9.34 -11.71
C PRO A 43 4.42 -10.11 -10.43
N VAL A 44 3.41 -10.72 -9.82
CA VAL A 44 3.55 -11.49 -8.56
C VAL A 44 4.12 -12.88 -8.86
N LYS A 45 5.44 -12.92 -9.09
CA LYS A 45 6.16 -14.18 -9.37
C LYS A 45 6.40 -15.02 -8.12
N SER A 46 6.41 -14.39 -6.95
CA SER A 46 6.67 -15.05 -5.67
C SER A 46 6.05 -14.29 -4.52
N ALA A 47 5.04 -14.89 -3.89
CA ALA A 47 4.48 -14.38 -2.64
C ALA A 47 5.51 -14.38 -1.49
N ASP A 48 6.53 -15.25 -1.53
CA ASP A 48 7.62 -15.24 -0.56
C ASP A 48 8.49 -13.98 -0.66
N ALA A 49 8.73 -13.48 -1.88
CA ALA A 49 9.48 -12.24 -2.06
C ALA A 49 8.75 -11.05 -1.42
N ILE A 50 7.42 -10.99 -1.58
CA ILE A 50 6.58 -9.97 -0.95
C ILE A 50 6.61 -10.13 0.58
N ARG A 51 6.41 -11.35 1.10
CA ARG A 51 6.53 -11.64 2.54
C ARG A 51 7.87 -11.19 3.10
N HIS A 52 8.97 -11.44 2.39
CA HIS A 52 10.30 -11.06 2.83
C HIS A 52 10.46 -9.54 2.87
N ALA A 53 9.98 -8.82 1.85
CA ALA A 53 10.00 -7.36 1.83
C ALA A 53 9.25 -6.76 3.02
N LEU A 54 8.13 -7.36 3.45
CA LEU A 54 7.34 -6.91 4.60
C LEU A 54 8.03 -7.09 5.96
N THR A 55 9.08 -7.90 6.08
CA THR A 55 9.69 -8.23 7.39
C THR A 55 10.37 -7.04 8.08
N GLY A 56 10.75 -6.01 7.32
CA GLY A 56 11.39 -4.80 7.84
C GLY A 56 10.43 -3.63 8.07
N VAL A 57 9.12 -3.84 7.94
CA VAL A 57 8.14 -2.76 8.11
C VAL A 57 7.88 -2.54 9.60
N GLU A 58 8.14 -1.31 10.05
CA GLU A 58 7.90 -0.85 11.41
C GLU A 58 6.83 0.25 11.42
N SER A 59 6.31 0.58 12.60
CA SER A 59 5.33 1.65 12.76
C SER A 59 6.00 3.02 12.78
N GLY A 60 5.68 3.91 11.84
CA GLY A 60 5.88 5.34 12.02
C GLY A 60 4.72 5.98 12.79
N GLY A 61 5.02 7.02 13.54
CA GLY A 61 4.11 7.62 14.54
C GLY A 61 2.97 8.47 13.96
N SER A 62 2.79 8.48 12.63
CA SER A 62 1.86 9.36 11.91
C SER A 62 1.20 8.64 10.73
N THR A 63 0.35 9.35 9.98
CA THR A 63 -0.45 8.77 8.89
C THR A 63 -0.65 9.79 7.77
N ASP A 64 0.24 9.78 6.79
CA ASP A 64 0.10 10.45 5.49
C ASP A 64 -0.75 9.61 4.55
N LEU A 65 -2.05 9.56 4.85
CA LEU A 65 -3.01 8.72 4.11
C LEU A 65 -3.13 9.16 2.65
N PHE A 66 -3.17 10.47 2.41
CA PHE A 66 -3.29 11.00 1.06
C PHE A 66 -2.04 10.70 0.23
N GLY A 67 -0.84 10.91 0.78
CA GLY A 67 0.42 10.57 0.11
C GLY A 67 0.52 9.08 -0.18
N GLY A 68 0.15 8.22 0.77
CA GLY A 68 0.09 6.77 0.56
C GLY A 68 -0.86 6.35 -0.56
N TRP A 69 -2.06 6.96 -0.61
CA TRP A 69 -3.03 6.75 -1.68
C TRP A 69 -2.51 7.24 -3.03
N GLU A 70 -1.98 8.46 -3.10
CA GLU A 70 -1.46 9.05 -4.33
C GLU A 70 -0.30 8.22 -4.89
N ALA A 71 0.65 7.80 -4.04
CA ALA A 71 1.74 6.93 -4.45
C ALA A 71 1.23 5.58 -4.98
N GLY A 72 0.22 4.99 -4.33
CA GLY A 72 -0.44 3.78 -4.81
C GLY A 72 -1.14 3.97 -6.16
N ALA A 73 -1.83 5.09 -6.36
CA ALA A 73 -2.47 5.43 -7.63
C ALA A 73 -1.44 5.61 -8.76
N ARG A 74 -0.32 6.30 -8.48
CA ARG A 74 0.78 6.47 -9.45
C ARG A 74 1.40 5.14 -9.88
N GLN A 75 1.43 4.12 -9.00
CA GLN A 75 1.92 2.79 -9.36
C GLN A 75 1.01 2.06 -10.38
N LEU A 76 -0.24 2.48 -10.51
CA LEU A 76 -1.19 1.94 -11.49
C LEU A 76 -1.13 2.67 -12.84
N GLU A 77 -0.42 3.81 -12.93
CA GLU A 77 -0.24 4.52 -14.20
C GLU A 77 0.46 3.62 -15.22
N GLY A 78 -0.06 3.61 -16.46
CA GLY A 78 0.46 2.75 -17.53
C GLY A 78 -0.04 1.30 -17.48
N GLY A 79 -1.00 0.99 -16.61
CA GLY A 79 -1.76 -0.27 -16.66
C GLY A 79 -2.49 -0.47 -17.99
N VAL A 80 -2.87 -1.72 -18.28
CA VAL A 80 -3.55 -2.10 -19.53
C VAL A 80 -5.06 -2.02 -19.34
N ASP A 81 -5.78 -1.42 -20.30
CA ASP A 81 -7.25 -1.23 -20.26
C ASP A 81 -8.07 -2.52 -20.05
N THR A 82 -7.47 -3.69 -20.30
CA THR A 82 -8.12 -4.99 -20.09
C THR A 82 -8.00 -5.52 -18.66
N SER A 83 -7.35 -4.77 -17.75
CA SER A 83 -7.13 -5.16 -16.36
C SER A 83 -7.97 -4.34 -15.39
N ILE A 84 -8.31 -4.93 -14.24
CA ILE A 84 -8.97 -4.20 -13.15
C ILE A 84 -7.89 -3.63 -12.24
N SER A 85 -7.76 -2.31 -12.22
CA SER A 85 -6.83 -1.60 -11.32
C SER A 85 -7.54 -1.19 -10.03
N ARG A 86 -6.92 -1.48 -8.87
CA ARG A 86 -7.47 -1.15 -7.54
C ARG A 86 -6.35 -0.69 -6.60
N VAL A 87 -6.66 0.33 -5.80
CA VAL A 87 -5.87 0.71 -4.62
C VAL A 87 -6.63 0.24 -3.38
N ILE A 88 -5.97 -0.50 -2.50
CA ILE A 88 -6.52 -0.95 -1.22
C ILE A 88 -5.70 -0.28 -0.12
N LEU A 89 -6.35 0.56 0.69
CA LEU A 89 -5.73 1.21 1.84
C LEU A 89 -6.05 0.42 3.11
N LEU A 90 -5.01 0.06 3.85
CA LEU A 90 -5.12 -0.49 5.20
C LEU A 90 -4.62 0.60 6.17
N SER A 91 -5.49 1.07 7.06
CA SER A 91 -5.21 2.09 8.08
C SER A 91 -6.02 1.83 9.34
N ASP A 92 -5.48 2.17 10.50
CA ASP A 92 -6.19 2.20 11.79
C ASP A 92 -6.55 3.63 12.26
N GLY A 93 -6.28 4.64 11.43
CA GLY A 93 -6.45 6.05 11.76
C GLY A 93 -6.81 6.94 10.57
N GLN A 94 -6.94 8.23 10.87
CA GLN A 94 -7.25 9.30 9.91
C GLN A 94 -5.97 10.00 9.42
N ALA A 95 -6.07 10.70 8.28
CA ALA A 95 -5.00 11.56 7.78
C ALA A 95 -4.61 12.59 8.84
N ASN A 96 -3.35 12.56 9.28
CA ASN A 96 -2.82 13.47 10.30
C ASN A 96 -1.40 13.98 9.98
N HIS A 97 -0.84 13.56 8.85
CA HIS A 97 0.40 14.05 8.26
C HIS A 97 0.19 14.31 6.76
N GLY A 98 1.01 15.18 6.16
CA GLY A 98 0.85 15.56 4.76
C GLY A 98 -0.46 16.34 4.51
N LEU A 99 -1.19 15.97 3.45
CA LEU A 99 -2.48 16.58 3.13
C LEU A 99 -3.58 15.97 4.01
N CYS A 100 -4.10 16.76 4.95
CA CYS A 100 -5.09 16.31 5.94
C CYS A 100 -6.47 16.95 5.76
N ASP A 101 -6.57 18.05 4.99
CA ASP A 101 -7.84 18.75 4.79
C ASP A 101 -8.71 17.98 3.79
N GLN A 102 -9.88 17.53 4.26
CA GLN A 102 -10.78 16.72 3.45
C GLN A 102 -11.28 17.45 2.20
N ALA A 103 -11.57 18.76 2.31
CA ALA A 103 -12.08 19.54 1.18
C ALA A 103 -10.98 19.81 0.14
N GLU A 104 -9.71 19.76 0.53
CA GLU A 104 -8.60 19.75 -0.42
C GLU A 104 -8.41 18.37 -1.05
N ILE A 105 -8.46 17.28 -0.27
CA ILE A 105 -8.37 15.90 -0.78
C ILE A 105 -9.45 15.61 -1.83
N GLU A 106 -10.69 16.02 -1.61
CA GLU A 106 -11.82 15.79 -2.52
C GLU A 106 -11.67 16.44 -3.91
N LYS A 107 -10.68 17.31 -4.10
CA LYS A 107 -10.42 17.98 -5.39
C LYS A 107 -9.44 17.20 -6.28
N HIS A 108 -8.82 16.13 -5.76
CA HIS A 108 -7.89 15.26 -6.48
C HIS A 108 -8.60 14.03 -7.04
#